data_AF-A0A6S6TCF3-F1
#
_entry.id   AF-A0A6S6TCF3-F1
#
_cell.length_a   1.000
_cell.length_b   1.000
_cell.length_c   1.000
_cell.angle_alpha   90.00
_cell.angle_beta   90.00
_cell.angle_gamma   90.00
#
_symmetry.space_group_name_H-M   'P 1'
#
loop_
_entity.id
_entity.type
_entity.pdbx_description
1 polymer ?
#
loop_
_entity_poly.entity_id
_entity_poly.type
_entity_poly.pdbx_seq_one_letter_code
_entity_poly.pdbx_strand_id
1 'polypeptide(L)' 'VFYDDFAVQFYDSDHSELEEDRFLILGVSNKSRMLMVCHCEKQSGEVLRIISARKATKNERKFYQGDMS' A
#
# COMPACT_ATOMS: atom_id res chain seq x y z
N VAL A 1 5.54 6.42 -0.44
CA VAL A 1 4.48 5.40 -0.54
C VAL A 1 3.18 6.03 -0.09
N PHE A 2 2.96 6.28 1.21
CA PHE A 2 1.74 7.00 1.62
C PHE A 2 1.65 8.46 1.13
N TYR A 3 2.80 9.09 0.88
CA TYR A 3 2.90 10.43 0.28
C TYR A 3 3.26 10.38 -1.22
N ASP A 4 3.00 9.27 -1.88
CA ASP A 4 3.21 9.16 -3.32
C ASP A 4 1.88 9.43 -4.02
N ASP A 5 1.83 10.51 -4.79
CA ASP A 5 0.62 10.98 -5.49
C ASP A 5 0.10 9.96 -6.52
N PHE A 6 0.94 9.04 -6.96
CA PHE A 6 0.58 7.97 -7.90
C PHE A 6 0.38 6.61 -7.22
N ALA A 7 0.40 6.56 -5.88
CA ALA A 7 0.17 5.33 -5.16
C ALA A 7 -1.25 4.81 -5.39
N VAL A 8 -1.37 3.48 -5.48
CA VAL A 8 -2.65 2.80 -5.67
C VAL A 8 -2.95 1.97 -4.45
N GLN A 9 -4.11 2.21 -3.84
CA GLN A 9 -4.60 1.45 -2.69
C GLN A 9 -5.61 0.39 -3.16
N PHE A 10 -5.56 -0.78 -2.55
CA PHE A 10 -6.46 -1.91 -2.76
C PHE A 10 -7.04 -2.34 -1.42
N TYR A 11 -8.33 -2.66 -1.39
CA TYR A 11 -8.94 -3.31 -0.23
C TYR A 11 -8.62 -4.81 -0.25
N ASP A 12 -8.12 -5.33 0.86
CA ASP A 12 -7.81 -6.76 1.00
C ASP A 12 -9.00 -7.48 1.64
N SER A 13 -10.03 -7.75 0.83
CA SER A 13 -11.26 -8.39 1.30
C SER A 13 -11.04 -9.78 1.89
N ASP A 14 -10.01 -10.49 1.43
CA ASP A 14 -9.73 -11.87 1.84
C ASP A 14 -9.11 -11.94 3.24
N HIS A 15 -8.46 -10.86 3.69
CA HIS A 15 -7.77 -10.78 4.98
C HIS A 15 -8.36 -9.73 5.93
N SER A 16 -9.42 -9.02 5.51
CA SER A 16 -10.13 -8.08 6.37
C SER A 16 -11.13 -8.83 7.25
N GLU A 17 -11.03 -8.63 8.56
CA GLU A 17 -11.96 -9.19 9.55
C GLU A 17 -12.86 -8.08 10.12
N LEU A 18 -13.91 -8.45 10.85
CA LEU A 18 -14.90 -7.51 11.42
C LEU A 18 -14.29 -6.36 12.23
N GLU A 19 -13.09 -6.53 12.80
CA GLU A 19 -12.41 -5.53 13.62
C GLU A 19 -11.16 -4.90 12.97
N GLU A 20 -10.67 -5.44 11.85
CA GLU A 20 -9.44 -4.97 11.19
C GLU A 20 -9.58 -4.95 9.67
N ASP A 21 -9.98 -3.80 9.12
CA ASP A 21 -9.89 -3.54 7.69
C ASP A 21 -8.43 -3.48 7.24
N ARG A 22 -8.07 -4.29 6.25
CA ARG A 22 -6.72 -4.36 5.69
C ARG A 22 -6.68 -3.76 4.30
N PHE A 23 -5.66 -2.95 4.08
CA PHE A 23 -5.42 -2.26 2.84
C PHE A 23 -4.02 -2.54 2.35
N LEU A 24 -3.90 -2.81 1.06
CA LEU A 24 -2.63 -2.85 0.35
C LEU A 24 -2.42 -1.50 -0.33
N ILE A 25 -1.22 -0.94 -0.23
CA ILE A 25 -0.83 0.24 -0.99
C ILE A 25 0.45 -0.05 -1.78
N LEU A 26 0.37 0.17 -3.09
CA LEU A 26 1.48 0.09 -4.02
C LEU A 26 1.95 1.50 -4.34
N GLY A 27 3.23 1.79 -4.06
CA GLY A 27 3.82 3.08 -4.41
C GLY A 27 5.33 3.11 -4.26
N VAL A 28 5.92 4.26 -4.56
CA VAL A 28 7.35 4.53 -4.53
C VAL A 28 7.73 5.12 -3.18
N SER A 29 8.77 4.55 -2.58
CA SER A 29 9.39 5.10 -1.36
C SER A 29 10.33 6.26 -1.69
N ASN A 30 10.67 7.07 -0.69
CA ASN A 30 11.67 8.15 -0.79
C ASN A 30 13.07 7.70 -1.24
N LYS A 31 13.34 6.38 -1.24
CA LYS A 31 14.58 5.79 -1.76
C LYS A 31 14.38 5.18 -3.15
N SER A 32 13.39 5.67 -3.91
CA SER A 32 13.01 5.23 -5.26
C SER A 32 12.79 3.72 -5.40
N ARG A 33 12.30 3.06 -4.34
CA ARG A 33 11.88 1.65 -4.39
C ARG A 33 10.38 1.55 -4.45
N MET A 34 9.87 0.80 -5.42
CA MET A 34 8.46 0.41 -5.48
C MET A 34 8.15 -0.68 -4.46
N LEU A 35 7.23 -0.39 -3.55
CA LEU A 35 6.87 -1.23 -2.42
C LEU A 35 5.37 -1.55 -2.45
N MET A 36 5.06 -2.77 -2.02
CA MET A 36 3.72 -3.16 -1.61
C MET A 36 3.70 -3.14 -0.07
N VAL A 37 2.78 -2.38 0.51
CA VAL A 37 2.63 -2.23 1.97
C VAL A 37 1.23 -2.67 2.37
N CYS A 38 1.14 -3.61 3.28
CA CYS A 38 -0.11 -3.97 3.96
C CYS A 38 -0.22 -3.13 5.24
N HIS A 39 -1.35 -2.47 5.42
CA HIS A 39 -1.64 -1.65 6.59
C HIS A 39 -3.09 -1.79 7.00
N CYS A 40 -3.39 -1.42 8.24
CA CYS A 40 -4.75 -1.15 8.68
C CYS A 40 -4.86 0.28 9.22
N GLU A 41 -6.05 0.82 9.13
CA GLU A 41 -6.39 2.15 9.60
C GLU A 41 -7.16 2.03 10.92
N LYS A 42 -6.76 2.83 11.91
CA LYS A 42 -7.43 2.93 13.21
C LYS A 42 -7.83 4.37 13.47
N GLN A 43 -8.75 4.57 14.41
CA GLN A 43 -9.22 5.91 14.81
C GLN A 43 -9.66 6.73 13.59
N SER A 44 -10.52 6.13 12.75
CA SER A 44 -11.05 6.78 11.54
C SER A 44 -9.98 7.32 10.57
N GLY A 45 -8.83 6.63 10.47
CA GLY A 45 -7.76 6.98 9.54
C GLY A 45 -6.62 7.81 10.16
N GLU A 46 -6.73 8.22 11.43
CA GLU A 46 -5.67 8.99 12.11
C GLU A 46 -4.42 8.16 12.36
N VAL A 47 -4.57 6.85 12.54
CA VAL A 47 -3.46 5.94 12.85
C VAL A 47 -3.34 4.87 11.79
N LEU A 48 -2.22 4.89 11.06
CA LEU A 48 -1.84 3.85 10.13
C LEU A 48 -0.89 2.86 10.82
N ARG A 49 -1.31 1.60 10.95
CA ARG A 49 -0.45 0.52 11.42
C ARG A 49 0.04 -0.29 10.23
N ILE A 50 1.35 -0.30 10.01
CA ILE A 50 1.98 -1.16 9.00
C ILE A 50 2.01 -2.59 9.53
N ILE A 51 1.45 -3.53 8.76
CA ILE A 51 1.44 -4.97 9.04
C ILE A 51 2.65 -5.61 8.37
N SER A 52 2.89 -5.28 7.10
CA SER A 52 4.05 -5.75 6.35
C SER A 52 4.43 -4.78 5.24
N ALA A 53 5.69 -4.83 4.81
CA ALA A 53 6.19 -4.07 3.68
C ALA A 53 7.22 -4.90 2.93
N ARG A 54 7.09 -4.99 1.60
CA ARG A 54 8.07 -5.66 0.74
C ARG A 54 8.23 -4.93 -0.59
N LYS A 55 9.28 -5.30 -1.34
CA LYS A 55 9.40 -4.86 -2.74
C LYS A 55 8.22 -5.39 -3.55
N ALA A 56 7.68 -4.54 -4.42
CA ALA A 56 6.68 -4.96 -5.39
C ALA A 56 7.31 -5.93 -6.41
N THR A 57 6.61 -7.04 -6.66
CA THR A 57 6.93 -7.99 -7.72
C THR A 57 6.74 -7.35 -9.09
N LYS A 58 7.38 -7.90 -10.13
CA LYS A 58 7.26 -7.37 -11.51
C LYS A 58 5.81 -7.25 -11.99
N ASN A 59 4.93 -8.16 -11.57
CA ASN A 59 3.52 -8.12 -11.97
C ASN A 59 2.77 -7.02 -11.24
N GLU A 60 3.02 -6.82 -9.94
CA GLU A 60 2.37 -5.76 -9.18
C GLU A 60 2.75 -4.37 -9.68
N ARG A 61 4.00 -4.17 -10.13
CA ARG A 61 4.44 -2.88 -10.66
C ARG A 61 3.59 -2.37 -11.82
N LYS A 62 2.91 -3.27 -12.54
CA LYS A 62 2.04 -2.91 -13.66
C LYS A 62 0.80 -2.12 -13.23
N PHE A 63 0.42 -2.20 -11.95
CA PHE A 63 -0.71 -1.43 -11.41
C PHE A 63 -0.31 -0.01 -10.99
N TYR A 64 0.98 0.29 -10.89
CA TYR A 64 1.44 1.63 -10.56
C TYR A 64 1.26 2.56 -11.76
N GLN A 65 0.64 3.71 -11.54
CA GLN A 65 0.24 4.64 -12.60
C GLN A 65 1.25 5.78 -12.81
N GLY A 66 2.21 5.95 -11.92
CA GLY A 66 3.25 6.96 -12.06
C GLY A 66 4.30 6.55 -13.09
N ASP A 67 4.73 7.50 -13.92
CA ASP A 67 5.84 7.29 -14.83
C ASP A 67 7.14 7.10 -14.03
N MET A 68 7.75 5.92 -14.19
CA MET A 68 9.08 5.62 -13.68
C MET A 68 10.08 5.91 -14.81
N SER A 69 10.22 7.18 -15.19
CA SER A 69 11.23 7.62 -16.19
C SER A 69 12.65 7.44 -15.69
#